data_AF-A0A9W9NA34-F1
#
_entry.id   AF-A0A9W9NA34-F1
#
_cell.length_a   1.000
_cell.length_b   1.000
_cell.length_c   1.000
_cell.angle_alpha   90.00
_cell.angle_beta   90.00
_cell.angle_gamma   90.00
#
_symmetry.space_group_name_H-M   'P 1'
#
loop_
_entity.id
_entity.type
_entity.pdbx_description
1 polymer ?
#
loop_
_entity_poly.entity_id
_entity_poly.type
_entity_poly.pdbx_seq_one_letter_code
_entity_poly.pdbx_strand_id
1 'polypeptide(L)'
;MQSMLRWMFLFLGLDGYTPPNIQPQPALRPENKPWHEIITGVYREPPLLKIHDRKGTVRWSWERFDVTQDLPPGLKRCLYSSADDATDIKWMGNGTSVAAIYSDLVMVLNHTPEDPSTDKSITFAVCCDNEFLWNAHSVEPLPGERLAIGTTGQRPWDGILVYNASRHAPLTDNPHLLQNITGLRAIHGLIWDEHGQMLWAAGTDYAADGSDDVPARGVIRGYPFDSTTGRLHEDRTYFYSLPRPQDMDIQWGKNYSWWAGPHDLVPVPNQRKFLMSDDRGLHEFDIESGRFIADNEEVIRRYMKGFEVTTDERHGYNRDGGFEDLPLSDLKSFSLAPDGSFIYVQALWQEFRGMHTSLVTRGLRHMINKGDEIYRSRWFGDVDGWPKPKE
;
A
#
# COMPACT_ATOMS: atom_id res chain seq x y z
N MET A 1 27.66 12.03 -55.59
CA MET A 1 26.87 10.94 -54.99
C MET A 1 27.85 10.02 -54.27
N GLN A 2 28.30 10.40 -53.07
CA GLN A 2 27.71 10.03 -51.77
C GLN A 2 27.64 8.52 -51.54
N SER A 3 28.41 8.07 -50.53
CA SER A 3 28.41 6.76 -49.86
C SER A 3 29.66 5.91 -50.11
N MET A 4 30.74 6.21 -49.39
CA MET A 4 31.83 5.26 -49.07
C MET A 4 32.74 5.82 -47.96
N LEU A 5 32.15 6.32 -46.86
CA LEU A 5 32.90 6.74 -45.67
C LEU A 5 31.99 6.68 -44.45
N ARG A 6 31.77 5.49 -43.89
CA ARG A 6 31.21 5.33 -42.53
C ARG A 6 31.40 3.96 -41.87
N TRP A 7 32.48 3.24 -42.19
CA TRP A 7 32.83 1.97 -41.54
C TRP A 7 34.32 1.90 -41.18
N MET A 8 34.80 2.88 -40.41
CA MET A 8 36.19 2.88 -39.92
C MET A 8 36.33 3.50 -38.52
N PHE A 9 35.45 3.10 -37.60
CA PHE A 9 35.61 3.31 -36.14
C PHE A 9 35.14 2.07 -35.34
N LEU A 10 35.51 0.89 -35.81
CA LEU A 10 35.66 -0.29 -34.96
C LEU A 10 37.16 -0.55 -34.88
N PHE A 11 37.68 -0.88 -33.70
CA PHE A 11 39.10 -1.13 -33.39
C PHE A 11 39.95 0.09 -32.97
N LEU A 12 39.46 0.87 -32.00
CA LEU A 12 40.33 1.49 -31.00
C LEU A 12 39.98 0.86 -29.64
N GLY A 13 41.03 0.45 -28.92
CA GLY A 13 41.01 -0.58 -27.88
C GLY A 13 40.07 -0.32 -26.71
N LEU A 14 39.37 -1.38 -26.32
CA LEU A 14 38.70 -1.54 -25.02
C LEU A 14 39.48 -2.50 -24.11
N ASP A 15 40.80 -2.60 -24.28
CA ASP A 15 41.66 -3.27 -23.31
C ASP A 15 42.02 -2.27 -22.21
N GLY A 16 41.23 -2.26 -21.14
CA GLY A 16 41.54 -1.53 -19.91
C GLY A 16 40.39 -0.79 -19.24
N TYR A 17 39.19 -0.75 -19.84
CA TYR A 17 38.03 -0.19 -19.14
C TYR A 17 37.42 -1.24 -18.21
N THR A 18 38.01 -1.39 -17.02
CA THR A 18 37.28 -1.98 -15.89
C THR A 18 36.29 -0.90 -15.44
N PRO A 19 34.97 -1.10 -15.58
CA PRO A 19 34.03 -0.14 -15.01
C PRO A 19 34.40 0.04 -13.54
N PRO A 20 34.48 1.28 -13.03
CA PRO A 20 34.81 1.50 -11.63
C PRO A 20 33.87 0.64 -10.80
N ASN A 21 34.43 -0.15 -9.88
CA ASN A 21 33.64 -1.02 -9.03
C ASN A 21 32.62 -0.12 -8.32
N ILE A 22 31.36 -0.17 -8.76
CA ILE A 22 30.29 0.65 -8.20
C ILE A 22 30.13 0.12 -6.79
N GLN A 23 30.78 0.79 -5.84
CA GLN A 23 30.54 0.58 -4.44
C GLN A 23 29.04 0.83 -4.25
N PRO A 24 28.27 -0.13 -3.70
CA PRO A 24 26.89 0.14 -3.32
C PRO A 24 26.88 1.45 -2.54
N GLN A 25 25.90 2.32 -2.86
CA GLN A 25 25.72 3.54 -2.08
C GLN A 25 25.75 3.20 -0.59
N PRO A 26 26.25 4.06 0.31
CA PRO A 26 26.31 3.77 1.73
C PRO A 26 25.00 3.19 2.32
N ALA A 27 23.83 3.61 1.79
CA ALA A 27 22.51 3.08 2.15
C ALA A 27 22.25 1.61 1.76
N LEU A 28 22.93 1.08 0.74
CA LEU A 28 22.86 -0.31 0.28
C LEU A 28 23.89 -1.21 0.95
N ARG A 29 24.66 -0.70 1.91
CA ARG A 29 25.63 -1.51 2.64
C ARG A 29 24.89 -2.47 3.59
N PRO A 30 25.37 -3.72 3.75
CA PRO A 30 24.76 -4.71 4.64
C PRO A 30 24.56 -4.24 6.08
N GLU A 31 25.25 -3.20 6.53
CA GLU A 31 25.11 -2.59 7.86
C GLU A 31 23.96 -1.58 7.99
N ASN A 32 23.39 -1.08 6.88
CA ASN A 32 22.24 -0.16 6.85
C ASN A 32 21.00 -0.94 6.38
N LYS A 33 20.29 -1.57 7.31
CA LYS A 33 19.40 -2.73 7.10
C LYS A 33 17.87 -2.48 7.16
N PRO A 34 17.25 -1.48 6.48
CA PRO A 34 15.79 -1.28 6.61
C PRO A 34 14.95 -2.42 5.99
N TRP A 35 15.57 -3.37 5.28
CA TRP A 35 14.87 -4.40 4.49
C TRP A 35 14.93 -5.82 5.05
N HIS A 36 15.24 -5.97 6.34
CA HIS A 36 15.28 -7.29 6.99
C HIS A 36 13.98 -7.67 7.69
N GLU A 37 13.19 -6.66 8.02
CA GLU A 37 11.97 -6.81 8.79
C GLU A 37 10.76 -6.49 7.91
N ILE A 38 9.68 -7.20 8.19
CA ILE A 38 8.41 -7.15 7.49
C ILE A 38 7.35 -6.91 8.55
N ILE A 39 6.47 -5.96 8.29
CA ILE A 39 5.29 -5.70 9.09
C ILE A 39 4.05 -6.30 8.41
N THR A 40 3.27 -7.05 9.18
CA THR A 40 2.11 -7.81 8.68
C THR A 40 0.92 -7.64 9.61
N GLY A 41 -0.25 -7.48 8.99
CA GLY A 41 -1.55 -7.52 9.64
C GLY A 41 -2.19 -8.87 9.42
N VAL A 42 -2.51 -9.54 10.52
CA VAL A 42 -3.17 -10.83 10.51
C VAL A 42 -4.61 -10.63 10.95
N TYR A 43 -5.52 -11.04 10.07
CA TYR A 43 -6.95 -11.08 10.33
C TYR A 43 -7.23 -12.28 11.22
N ARG A 44 -7.81 -12.01 12.39
CA ARG A 44 -8.31 -12.98 13.37
C ARG A 44 -9.05 -12.21 14.48
N GLU A 45 -9.66 -12.91 15.43
CA GLU A 45 -10.32 -12.27 16.56
C GLU A 45 -9.57 -12.56 17.89
N PRO A 46 -8.88 -11.57 18.50
CA PRO A 46 -8.61 -10.21 17.99
C PRO A 46 -7.50 -10.19 16.92
N PRO A 47 -7.44 -9.16 16.07
CA PRO A 47 -6.41 -9.07 15.03
C PRO A 47 -5.01 -9.06 15.63
N LEU A 48 -3.99 -9.36 14.81
CA LEU A 48 -2.59 -9.33 15.25
C LEU A 48 -1.75 -8.48 14.31
N LEU A 49 -1.01 -7.54 14.88
CA LEU A 49 0.07 -6.84 14.19
C LEU A 49 1.39 -7.50 14.57
N LYS A 50 2.26 -7.76 13.60
CA LYS A 50 3.58 -8.33 13.89
C LYS A 50 4.66 -7.78 12.98
N ILE A 51 5.84 -7.59 13.55
CA ILE A 51 7.09 -7.34 12.83
C ILE A 51 7.93 -8.61 12.96
N HIS A 52 8.38 -9.13 11.83
CA HIS A 52 9.14 -10.37 11.75
C HIS A 52 10.24 -10.29 10.70
N ASP A 53 11.23 -11.17 10.81
CA ASP A 53 12.29 -11.23 9.81
C ASP A 53 11.85 -11.97 8.54
N ARG A 54 12.73 -11.98 7.53
CA ARG A 54 12.55 -12.70 6.25
C ARG A 54 12.33 -14.23 6.39
N LYS A 55 12.52 -14.82 7.57
CA LYS A 55 12.23 -16.24 7.85
C LYS A 55 10.88 -16.43 8.55
N GLY A 56 10.16 -15.35 8.84
CA GLY A 56 8.92 -15.38 9.63
C GLY A 56 9.16 -15.45 11.14
N THR A 57 10.40 -15.21 11.63
CA THR A 57 10.64 -15.16 13.07
C THR A 57 10.16 -13.81 13.61
N VAL A 58 9.12 -13.85 14.45
CA VAL A 58 8.52 -12.66 15.07
C VAL A 58 9.52 -12.00 16.02
N ARG A 59 9.70 -10.68 15.87
CA ARG A 59 10.58 -9.82 16.68
C ARG A 59 9.78 -8.90 17.58
N TRP A 60 8.64 -8.44 17.09
CA TRP A 60 7.69 -7.61 17.83
C TRP A 60 6.28 -7.98 17.40
N SER A 61 5.34 -7.89 18.33
CA SER A 61 3.93 -8.14 18.08
C SER A 61 3.08 -7.22 18.92
N TRP A 62 1.90 -6.91 18.43
CA TRP A 62 0.93 -6.09 19.12
C TRP A 62 -0.47 -6.63 18.95
N GLU A 63 -1.18 -6.73 20.06
CA GLU A 63 -2.61 -7.02 20.14
C GLU A 63 -3.28 -6.13 21.17
N ARG A 64 -4.61 -6.06 21.14
CA ARG A 64 -5.38 -5.25 22.10
C ARG A 64 -5.08 -5.51 23.58
N PHE A 65 -4.57 -6.68 23.94
CA PHE A 65 -4.21 -7.04 25.32
C PHE A 65 -2.86 -6.49 25.77
N ASP A 66 -2.02 -5.99 24.86
CA ASP A 66 -0.79 -5.28 25.19
C ASP A 66 -1.06 -3.86 25.72
N VAL A 67 -2.28 -3.34 25.53
CA VAL A 67 -2.65 -1.98 25.95
C VAL A 67 -2.83 -1.92 27.46
N THR A 68 -1.91 -1.22 28.12
CA THR A 68 -1.93 -0.99 29.59
C THR A 68 -2.36 0.42 29.99
N GLN A 69 -2.37 1.37 29.04
CA GLN A 69 -2.79 2.75 29.28
C GLN A 69 -4.31 2.87 29.39
N ASP A 70 -4.77 3.89 30.10
CA ASP A 70 -6.18 4.27 30.11
C ASP A 70 -6.59 4.84 28.75
N LEU A 71 -7.75 4.38 28.26
CA LEU A 71 -8.35 4.86 27.02
C LEU A 71 -9.72 5.50 27.28
N PRO A 72 -10.06 6.56 26.53
CA PRO A 72 -11.44 7.05 26.44
C PRO A 72 -12.46 5.92 26.18
N PRO A 73 -13.68 5.97 26.75
CA PRO A 73 -14.65 4.87 26.68
C PRO A 73 -15.04 4.45 25.26
N GLY A 74 -15.18 5.39 24.33
CA GLY A 74 -15.46 5.12 22.92
C GLY A 74 -14.30 4.40 22.25
N LEU A 75 -13.06 4.90 22.41
CA LEU A 75 -11.86 4.22 21.89
C LEU A 75 -11.70 2.81 22.47
N LYS A 76 -11.97 2.64 23.77
CA LYS A 76 -11.95 1.32 24.41
C LYS A 76 -13.00 0.39 23.80
N ARG A 77 -14.22 0.87 23.53
CA ARG A 77 -15.25 0.05 22.88
C ARG A 77 -14.78 -0.46 21.50
N CYS A 78 -14.16 0.41 20.71
CA CYS A 78 -13.72 0.05 19.36
C CYS A 78 -12.47 -0.85 19.36
N LEU A 79 -11.55 -0.67 20.33
CA LEU A 79 -10.41 -1.58 20.54
C LEU A 79 -10.85 -3.02 20.88
N TYR A 80 -11.94 -3.15 21.65
CA TYR A 80 -12.47 -4.42 22.12
C TYR A 80 -13.67 -4.91 21.30
N SER A 81 -13.89 -4.37 20.09
CA SER A 81 -14.92 -4.90 19.21
C SER A 81 -14.56 -6.31 18.74
N SER A 82 -15.52 -6.99 18.12
CA SER A 82 -15.35 -8.32 17.53
C SER A 82 -14.87 -8.25 16.07
N ALA A 83 -14.56 -7.06 15.55
CA ALA A 83 -14.02 -6.93 14.19
C ALA A 83 -12.63 -7.56 14.12
N ASP A 84 -12.39 -8.34 13.07
CA ASP A 84 -11.18 -9.14 12.84
C ASP A 84 -10.14 -8.41 11.97
N ASP A 85 -10.42 -7.16 11.61
CA ASP A 85 -9.71 -6.43 10.58
C ASP A 85 -8.29 -6.01 10.96
N ALA A 86 -7.35 -6.17 10.02
CA ALA A 86 -5.99 -5.63 10.08
C ALA A 86 -5.58 -5.08 8.69
N THR A 87 -6.35 -4.08 8.22
CA THR A 87 -6.49 -3.76 6.80
C THR A 87 -5.36 -2.98 6.17
N ASP A 88 -4.68 -2.09 6.90
CA ASP A 88 -3.49 -1.41 6.42
C ASP A 88 -2.56 -1.10 7.59
N ILE A 89 -1.26 -1.19 7.34
CA ILE A 89 -0.23 -1.01 8.37
C ILE A 89 0.99 -0.40 7.73
N LYS A 90 1.55 0.63 8.36
CA LYS A 90 2.70 1.37 7.86
C LYS A 90 3.68 1.73 8.95
N TRP A 91 4.95 1.64 8.58
CA TRP A 91 6.07 2.18 9.30
C TRP A 91 6.03 3.72 9.30
N MET A 92 6.36 4.33 10.45
CA MET A 92 6.37 5.78 10.67
C MET A 92 7.54 6.18 11.58
N GLY A 93 7.88 7.48 11.60
CA GLY A 93 8.80 8.05 12.59
C GLY A 93 10.20 7.42 12.58
N ASN A 94 10.74 7.09 11.41
CA ASN A 94 12.00 6.36 11.31
C ASN A 94 12.00 5.00 12.05
N GLY A 95 10.83 4.37 12.18
CA GLY A 95 10.66 3.09 12.86
C GLY A 95 10.32 3.19 14.33
N THR A 96 10.14 4.41 14.87
CA THR A 96 9.68 4.58 16.25
C THR A 96 8.16 4.49 16.39
N SER A 97 7.42 4.33 15.29
CA SER A 97 5.96 4.23 15.32
C SER A 97 5.39 3.41 14.18
N VAL A 98 4.16 2.94 14.38
CA VAL A 98 3.38 2.16 13.41
C VAL A 98 1.98 2.77 13.31
N ALA A 99 1.55 3.17 12.11
CA ALA A 99 0.12 3.40 11.85
C ALA A 99 -0.55 2.11 11.44
N ALA A 100 -1.77 1.86 11.93
CA ALA A 100 -2.54 0.67 11.61
C ALA A 100 -4.04 0.97 11.56
N ILE A 101 -4.73 0.24 10.68
CA ILE A 101 -6.17 -0.03 10.77
C ILE A 101 -6.29 -1.40 11.42
N TYR A 102 -6.95 -1.47 12.57
CA TYR A 102 -7.04 -2.67 13.40
C TYR A 102 -8.42 -2.67 14.06
N SER A 103 -9.19 -3.74 13.85
CA SER A 103 -10.55 -3.85 14.34
C SER A 103 -11.35 -2.58 13.93
N ASP A 104 -12.14 -2.00 14.82
CA ASP A 104 -12.85 -0.73 14.56
C ASP A 104 -12.00 0.53 14.88
N LEU A 105 -10.68 0.47 14.72
CA LEU A 105 -9.78 1.60 14.97
C LEU A 105 -8.85 1.91 13.79
N VAL A 106 -8.60 3.20 13.59
CA VAL A 106 -7.34 3.68 13.03
C VAL A 106 -6.49 4.23 14.16
N MET A 107 -5.23 3.80 14.27
CA MET A 107 -4.35 4.20 15.35
C MET A 107 -2.89 4.37 14.93
N VAL A 108 -2.15 5.12 15.75
CA VAL A 108 -0.69 5.16 15.75
C VAL A 108 -0.20 4.55 17.05
N LEU A 109 0.70 3.58 16.93
CA LEU A 109 1.35 2.86 18.00
C LEU A 109 2.80 3.32 18.12
N ASN A 110 3.27 3.48 19.35
CA ASN A 110 4.68 3.64 19.62
C ASN A 110 5.40 2.28 19.43
N HIS A 111 6.52 2.31 18.73
CA HIS A 111 7.39 1.15 18.50
C HIS A 111 8.78 1.51 19.01
N THR A 112 9.03 1.22 20.29
CA THR A 112 10.28 1.50 20.98
C THR A 112 10.69 0.26 21.78
N PRO A 113 11.00 -0.87 21.11
CA PRO A 113 11.25 -2.15 21.79
C PRO A 113 12.41 -2.09 22.81
N GLU A 114 13.31 -1.11 22.68
CA GLU A 114 14.37 -0.80 23.64
C GLU A 114 13.90 -0.08 24.91
N ASP A 115 12.71 0.54 24.90
CA ASP A 115 12.04 1.15 26.05
C ASP A 115 10.64 0.55 26.24
N PRO A 116 10.55 -0.57 27.01
CA PRO A 116 9.28 -1.24 27.29
C PRO A 116 8.24 -0.38 28.02
N SER A 117 8.62 0.76 28.60
CA SER A 117 7.67 1.62 29.32
C SER A 117 6.79 2.44 28.38
N THR A 118 7.27 2.70 27.17
CA THR A 118 6.55 3.43 26.12
C THR A 118 6.19 2.57 24.94
N ASP A 119 6.84 1.42 24.74
CA ASP A 119 6.55 0.51 23.63
C ASP A 119 5.07 0.09 23.64
N LYS A 120 4.51 -0.12 22.45
CA LYS A 120 3.12 -0.58 22.24
C LYS A 120 2.01 0.36 22.72
N SER A 121 2.35 1.53 23.24
CA SER A 121 1.36 2.54 23.61
C SER A 121 0.66 3.13 22.38
N ILE A 122 -0.63 3.45 22.51
CA ILE A 122 -1.41 4.16 21.51
C ILE A 122 -1.14 5.66 21.69
N THR A 123 -0.65 6.33 20.65
CA THR A 123 -0.36 7.78 20.67
C THR A 123 -1.41 8.60 19.92
N PHE A 124 -2.12 7.98 18.99
CA PHE A 124 -3.31 8.52 18.32
C PHE A 124 -4.29 7.38 18.05
N ALA A 125 -5.59 7.65 18.16
CA ALA A 125 -6.61 6.73 17.69
C ALA A 125 -7.90 7.46 17.33
N VAL A 126 -8.62 6.94 16.33
CA VAL A 126 -9.98 7.31 15.98
C VAL A 126 -10.80 6.04 15.76
N CYS A 127 -12.03 6.04 16.28
CA CYS A 127 -12.94 4.92 16.07
C CYS A 127 -13.55 4.96 14.65
N CYS A 128 -13.53 3.81 13.99
CA CYS A 128 -14.09 3.59 12.67
C CYS A 128 -15.63 3.47 12.70
N ASP A 129 -16.25 3.14 13.84
CA ASP A 129 -17.70 3.08 14.03
C ASP A 129 -18.36 4.48 13.98
N ASN A 130 -18.32 5.09 12.79
CA ASN A 130 -18.96 6.36 12.45
C ASN A 130 -19.30 6.39 10.95
N GLU A 131 -20.12 7.37 10.55
CA GLU A 131 -20.67 7.43 9.19
C GLU A 131 -19.65 7.57 8.05
N PHE A 132 -18.42 8.00 8.36
CA PHE A 132 -17.36 8.21 7.37
C PHE A 132 -16.33 7.09 7.37
N LEU A 133 -15.88 6.63 8.54
CA LEU A 133 -14.75 5.71 8.68
C LEU A 133 -15.14 4.23 8.85
N TRP A 134 -16.43 3.89 8.80
CA TRP A 134 -16.90 2.50 8.99
C TRP A 134 -16.28 1.49 8.01
N ASN A 135 -15.70 1.98 6.92
CA ASN A 135 -14.93 1.18 5.96
C ASN A 135 -13.55 1.80 5.68
N ALA A 136 -12.83 2.21 6.74
CA ALA A 136 -11.47 2.70 6.62
C ALA A 136 -10.55 1.58 6.08
N HIS A 137 -9.71 1.90 5.09
CA HIS A 137 -9.01 0.87 4.32
C HIS A 137 -7.56 1.18 3.98
N SER A 138 -7.14 2.44 4.04
CA SER A 138 -5.73 2.80 3.94
C SER A 138 -5.38 4.00 4.81
N VAL A 139 -4.15 4.02 5.33
CA VAL A 139 -3.62 5.11 6.15
C VAL A 139 -2.32 5.61 5.54
N GLU A 140 -2.05 6.91 5.63
CA GLU A 140 -0.76 7.47 5.22
C GLU A 140 -0.37 8.65 6.11
N PRO A 141 0.84 8.64 6.69
CA PRO A 141 1.36 9.82 7.38
C PRO A 141 1.56 10.99 6.42
N LEU A 142 1.30 12.19 6.90
CA LEU A 142 1.47 13.45 6.18
C LEU A 142 2.33 14.43 7.00
N PRO A 143 2.93 15.46 6.38
CA PRO A 143 3.75 16.45 7.09
C PRO A 143 3.04 17.13 8.27
N GLY A 144 3.81 17.40 9.33
CA GLY A 144 3.37 18.09 10.54
C GLY A 144 2.39 17.27 11.37
N GLU A 145 2.77 16.02 11.66
CA GLU A 145 2.04 15.07 12.51
C GLU A 145 0.57 14.85 12.10
N ARG A 146 0.33 14.75 10.80
CA ARG A 146 -1.00 14.48 10.22
C ARG A 146 -1.11 13.03 9.79
N LEU A 147 -2.33 12.49 9.85
CA LEU A 147 -2.63 11.17 9.31
C LEU A 147 -3.81 11.27 8.35
N ALA A 148 -3.61 10.86 7.10
CA ALA A 148 -4.69 10.67 6.13
C ALA A 148 -5.25 9.26 6.25
N ILE A 149 -6.57 9.14 6.18
CA ILE A 149 -7.31 7.90 6.24
C ILE A 149 -8.24 7.85 5.02
N GLY A 150 -8.00 6.90 4.12
CA GLY A 150 -8.83 6.62 2.97
C GLY A 150 -9.87 5.55 3.29
N THR A 151 -11.06 5.69 2.72
CA THR A 151 -12.17 4.76 2.96
C THR A 151 -12.60 4.07 1.68
N THR A 152 -13.08 2.83 1.80
CA THR A 152 -13.71 2.09 0.71
C THR A 152 -15.20 2.39 0.57
N GLY A 153 -15.60 3.58 1.03
CA GLY A 153 -16.96 4.07 0.87
C GLY A 153 -17.34 4.26 -0.59
N GLN A 154 -18.62 4.08 -0.88
CA GLN A 154 -19.20 4.05 -2.22
C GLN A 154 -20.03 5.30 -2.52
N ARG A 155 -20.18 6.23 -1.58
CA ARG A 155 -21.02 7.43 -1.70
C ARG A 155 -20.21 8.59 -2.27
N PRO A 156 -20.85 9.58 -2.93
CA PRO A 156 -20.14 10.77 -3.44
C PRO A 156 -19.40 11.58 -2.37
N TRP A 157 -19.80 11.46 -1.10
CA TRP A 157 -19.18 12.16 0.04
C TRP A 157 -18.17 11.30 0.82
N ASP A 158 -17.91 10.07 0.37
CA ASP A 158 -16.80 9.27 0.88
C ASP A 158 -15.47 9.78 0.28
N GLY A 159 -14.34 9.42 0.90
CA GLY A 159 -13.03 9.85 0.47
C GLY A 159 -11.95 9.76 1.54
N ILE A 160 -11.23 10.86 1.75
CA ILE A 160 -10.05 10.94 2.62
C ILE A 160 -10.32 11.89 3.79
N LEU A 161 -10.13 11.39 5.00
CA LEU A 161 -10.18 12.18 6.22
C LEU A 161 -8.76 12.42 6.73
N VAL A 162 -8.43 13.65 7.10
CA VAL A 162 -7.12 14.03 7.64
C VAL A 162 -7.27 14.44 9.09
N TYR A 163 -6.58 13.76 9.98
CA TYR A 163 -6.60 14.03 11.42
C TYR A 163 -5.28 14.63 11.90
N ASN A 164 -5.37 15.39 12.99
CA ASN A 164 -4.19 15.71 13.80
C ASN A 164 -3.80 14.47 14.60
N ALA A 165 -2.67 13.86 14.24
CA ALA A 165 -2.13 12.67 14.87
C ALA A 165 -0.87 12.96 15.72
N SER A 166 -0.69 14.22 16.12
CA SER A 166 0.39 14.62 17.04
C SER A 166 0.35 13.80 18.32
N ARG A 167 1.50 13.24 18.71
CA ARG A 167 1.68 12.53 19.98
C ARG A 167 1.47 13.43 21.20
N HIS A 168 1.46 14.75 21.00
CA HIS A 168 1.20 15.74 22.04
C HIS A 168 -0.29 16.06 22.18
N ALA A 169 -1.14 15.61 21.24
CA ALA A 169 -2.58 15.70 21.38
C ALA A 169 -3.08 14.62 22.35
N PRO A 170 -4.05 14.93 23.24
CA PRO A 170 -4.63 13.92 24.12
C PRO A 170 -5.45 12.91 23.32
N LEU A 171 -5.43 11.65 23.75
CA LEU A 171 -6.38 10.65 23.28
C LEU A 171 -7.80 11.05 23.72
N THR A 172 -8.72 11.06 22.77
CA THR A 172 -10.12 11.44 22.96
C THR A 172 -11.01 10.59 22.06
N ASP A 173 -12.28 10.41 22.43
CA ASP A 173 -13.26 9.72 21.59
C ASP A 173 -13.53 10.43 20.26
N ASN A 174 -13.23 11.74 20.18
CA ASN A 174 -13.45 12.57 19.01
C ASN A 174 -12.19 13.39 18.69
N PRO A 175 -11.15 12.77 18.09
CA PRO A 175 -9.93 13.47 17.72
C PRO A 175 -10.23 14.55 16.65
N HIS A 176 -9.39 15.58 16.62
CA HIS A 176 -9.63 16.74 15.76
C HIS A 176 -9.41 16.40 14.28
N LEU A 177 -10.51 16.40 13.52
CA LEU A 177 -10.51 16.31 12.06
C LEU A 177 -10.05 17.65 11.45
N LEU A 178 -8.95 17.62 10.72
CA LEU A 178 -8.38 18.79 10.04
C LEU A 178 -9.02 19.02 8.68
N GLN A 179 -9.36 17.94 7.98
CA GLN A 179 -9.89 18.02 6.62
C GLN A 179 -10.72 16.78 6.27
N ASN A 180 -11.81 16.98 5.53
CA ASN A 180 -12.55 15.93 4.83
C ASN A 180 -12.49 16.24 3.33
N ILE A 181 -11.96 15.31 2.54
CA ILE A 181 -11.81 15.40 1.08
C ILE A 181 -12.72 14.33 0.48
N THR A 182 -13.66 14.74 -0.36
CA THR A 182 -14.68 13.83 -0.87
C THR A 182 -14.51 13.53 -2.35
N GLY A 183 -15.30 12.59 -2.85
CA GLY A 183 -15.51 12.36 -4.28
C GLY A 183 -14.58 11.33 -4.93
N LEU A 184 -13.53 10.89 -4.26
CA LEU A 184 -12.81 9.66 -4.65
C LEU A 184 -13.38 8.50 -3.82
N ARG A 185 -13.90 7.48 -4.49
CA ARG A 185 -14.58 6.34 -3.85
C ARG A 185 -13.67 5.12 -3.81
N ALA A 186 -14.07 4.12 -3.03
CA ALA A 186 -13.39 2.82 -2.97
C ALA A 186 -11.85 2.93 -2.79
N ILE A 187 -11.38 3.81 -1.90
CA ILE A 187 -9.94 4.06 -1.74
C ILE A 187 -9.29 2.88 -1.03
N HIS A 188 -8.32 2.25 -1.68
CA HIS A 188 -7.59 1.11 -1.11
C HIS A 188 -6.10 1.39 -0.91
N GLY A 189 -5.55 2.42 -1.55
CA GLY A 189 -4.13 2.76 -1.45
C GLY A 189 -3.91 4.26 -1.32
N LEU A 190 -3.12 4.65 -0.33
CA LEU A 190 -2.57 6.00 -0.17
C LEU A 190 -1.04 5.94 -0.14
N ILE A 191 -0.35 6.87 -0.78
CA ILE A 191 1.11 7.06 -0.61
C ILE A 191 1.48 8.54 -0.57
N TRP A 192 2.37 8.91 0.33
CA TRP A 192 2.97 10.23 0.36
C TRP A 192 4.15 10.32 -0.58
N ASP A 193 4.19 11.40 -1.36
CA ASP A 193 5.28 11.77 -2.23
C ASP A 193 5.94 13.04 -1.70
N GLU A 194 7.02 12.87 -0.93
CA GLU A 194 7.76 13.97 -0.32
C GLU A 194 8.43 14.88 -1.36
N HIS A 195 8.86 14.33 -2.50
CA HIS A 195 9.48 15.14 -3.56
C HIS A 195 8.43 16.04 -4.27
N GLY A 196 7.24 15.49 -4.51
CA GLY A 196 6.14 16.22 -5.12
C GLY A 196 5.30 17.04 -4.14
N GLN A 197 5.50 16.86 -2.83
CA GLN A 197 4.61 17.35 -1.77
C GLN A 197 3.14 17.01 -2.09
N MET A 198 2.89 15.72 -2.32
CA MET A 198 1.62 15.24 -2.84
C MET A 198 1.17 13.95 -2.14
N LEU A 199 -0.10 13.88 -1.77
CA LEU A 199 -0.74 12.62 -1.43
C LEU A 199 -1.30 12.00 -2.71
N TRP A 200 -0.88 10.80 -3.05
CA TRP A 200 -1.50 10.00 -4.11
C TRP A 200 -2.46 9.00 -3.50
N ALA A 201 -3.64 8.89 -4.12
CA ALA A 201 -4.67 7.94 -3.72
C ALA A 201 -5.10 7.09 -4.91
N ALA A 202 -5.39 5.82 -4.66
CA ALA A 202 -5.96 4.90 -5.63
C ALA A 202 -7.32 4.40 -5.16
N GLY A 203 -8.31 4.54 -6.05
CA GLY A 203 -9.70 4.16 -5.82
C GLY A 203 -10.46 4.11 -7.14
N THR A 204 -11.75 4.43 -7.13
CA THR A 204 -12.60 4.43 -8.32
C THR A 204 -13.24 5.79 -8.57
N ASP A 205 -13.51 6.10 -9.85
CA ASP A 205 -14.17 7.34 -10.26
C ASP A 205 -15.69 7.37 -10.00
N TYR A 206 -16.30 6.20 -9.92
CA TYR A 206 -17.69 5.96 -9.54
C TYR A 206 -17.78 4.84 -8.49
N ALA A 207 -18.97 4.59 -7.95
CA ALA A 207 -19.19 3.51 -6.99
C ALA A 207 -18.79 2.14 -7.59
N ALA A 208 -17.84 1.48 -6.94
CA ALA A 208 -17.36 0.16 -7.33
C ALA A 208 -18.46 -0.90 -7.19
N ASP A 209 -19.39 -0.74 -6.25
CA ASP A 209 -20.54 -1.66 -6.04
C ASP A 209 -21.64 -1.56 -7.12
N GLY A 210 -21.50 -0.61 -8.06
CA GLY A 210 -22.47 -0.37 -9.13
C GLY A 210 -23.66 0.51 -8.73
N SER A 211 -23.68 1.10 -7.53
CA SER A 211 -24.78 1.94 -7.05
C SER A 211 -24.99 3.27 -7.81
N ASP A 212 -24.01 3.73 -8.60
CA ASP A 212 -24.13 4.93 -9.45
C ASP A 212 -24.83 4.67 -10.81
N ASP A 213 -25.23 3.43 -11.13
CA ASP A 213 -25.77 3.01 -12.45
C ASP A 213 -24.85 3.40 -13.63
N VAL A 214 -23.55 3.50 -13.37
CA VAL A 214 -22.50 3.71 -14.37
C VAL A 214 -21.30 2.82 -14.05
N PRO A 215 -20.59 2.30 -15.07
CA PRO A 215 -19.37 1.54 -14.84
C PRO A 215 -18.27 2.34 -14.16
N ALA A 216 -17.68 1.78 -13.11
CA ALA A 216 -16.55 2.40 -12.41
C ALA A 216 -15.20 1.93 -12.97
N ARG A 217 -14.23 2.84 -13.03
CA ARG A 217 -12.86 2.60 -13.44
C ARG A 217 -11.93 2.79 -12.26
N GLY A 218 -10.88 1.98 -12.19
CA GLY A 218 -9.75 2.28 -11.32
C GLY A 218 -9.08 3.60 -11.71
N VAL A 219 -8.79 4.42 -10.72
CA VAL A 219 -8.14 5.73 -10.88
C VAL A 219 -7.07 5.96 -9.84
N ILE A 220 -6.12 6.80 -10.24
CA ILE A 220 -5.13 7.45 -9.37
C ILE A 220 -5.49 8.93 -9.32
N ARG A 221 -5.51 9.50 -8.12
CA ARG A 221 -5.67 10.93 -7.89
C ARG A 221 -4.55 11.48 -7.03
N GLY A 222 -3.93 12.57 -7.47
CA GLY A 222 -2.96 13.34 -6.71
C GLY A 222 -3.63 14.52 -6.00
N TYR A 223 -3.22 14.76 -4.76
CA TYR A 223 -3.67 15.87 -3.94
C TYR A 223 -2.45 16.69 -3.50
N PRO A 224 -2.17 17.83 -4.15
CA PRO A 224 -1.08 18.71 -3.75
C PRO A 224 -1.26 19.19 -2.31
N PHE A 225 -0.16 19.22 -1.55
CA PHE A 225 -0.13 19.71 -0.18
C PHE A 225 0.34 21.16 -0.13
N ASP A 226 -0.45 22.02 0.51
CA ASP A 226 -0.04 23.38 0.83
C ASP A 226 0.63 23.39 2.20
N SER A 227 1.95 23.57 2.22
CA SER A 227 2.75 23.64 3.45
C SER A 227 2.40 24.83 4.34
N THR A 228 1.76 25.87 3.80
CA THR A 228 1.37 27.07 4.56
C THR A 228 0.13 26.81 5.40
N THR A 229 -0.87 26.15 4.81
CA THR A 229 -2.14 25.85 5.49
C THR A 229 -2.15 24.45 6.10
N GLY A 230 -1.24 23.57 5.67
CA GLY A 230 -1.19 22.16 6.03
C GLY A 230 -2.39 21.38 5.50
N ARG A 231 -2.94 21.78 4.36
CA ARG A 231 -4.13 21.18 3.73
C ARG A 231 -3.77 20.57 2.38
N LEU A 232 -4.52 19.54 2.01
CA LEU A 232 -4.48 18.94 0.68
C LEU A 232 -5.47 19.63 -0.24
N HIS A 233 -5.14 19.75 -1.53
CA HIS A 233 -5.99 20.39 -2.52
C HIS A 233 -6.48 19.41 -3.57
N GLU A 234 -7.71 19.60 -4.01
CA GLU A 234 -8.22 18.92 -5.18
C GLU A 234 -7.77 19.64 -6.45
N ASP A 235 -7.08 18.91 -7.32
CA ASP A 235 -6.70 19.42 -8.63
C ASP A 235 -6.97 18.34 -9.70
N ARG A 236 -7.77 18.69 -10.70
CA ARG A 236 -8.18 17.76 -11.77
C ARG A 236 -7.05 17.44 -12.73
N THR A 237 -5.95 18.18 -12.70
CA THR A 237 -4.76 17.88 -13.52
C THR A 237 -4.07 16.59 -13.08
N TYR A 238 -4.19 16.22 -11.80
CA TYR A 238 -3.64 14.99 -11.24
C TYR A 238 -4.72 13.91 -11.10
N PHE A 239 -5.51 13.69 -12.15
CA PHE A 239 -6.53 12.65 -12.20
C PHE A 239 -6.28 11.72 -13.39
N TYR A 240 -5.96 10.45 -13.10
CA TYR A 240 -5.56 9.47 -14.09
C TYR A 240 -6.41 8.23 -13.96
N SER A 241 -7.04 7.80 -15.05
CA SER A 241 -7.97 6.68 -15.06
C SER A 241 -7.47 5.55 -15.95
N LEU A 242 -7.69 4.32 -15.53
CA LEU A 242 -7.53 3.16 -16.39
C LEU A 242 -8.48 3.26 -17.60
N PRO A 243 -8.09 2.72 -18.76
CA PRO A 243 -8.79 3.01 -20.01
C PRO A 243 -10.21 2.43 -20.07
N ARG A 244 -10.51 1.37 -19.30
CA ARG A 244 -11.81 0.68 -19.34
C ARG A 244 -12.23 0.22 -17.96
N PRO A 245 -13.53 0.27 -17.64
CA PRO A 245 -14.09 -0.43 -16.50
C PRO A 245 -14.03 -1.95 -16.78
N GLN A 246 -13.82 -2.75 -15.75
CA GLN A 246 -13.83 -4.21 -15.82
C GLN A 246 -14.70 -4.74 -14.68
N ASP A 247 -15.61 -5.66 -14.95
CA ASP A 247 -16.37 -6.31 -13.89
C ASP A 247 -15.55 -7.39 -13.17
N MET A 248 -16.05 -7.81 -12.01
CA MET A 248 -15.42 -8.78 -11.12
C MET A 248 -16.10 -10.15 -11.10
N ASP A 249 -16.97 -10.43 -12.08
CA ASP A 249 -17.79 -11.65 -12.06
C ASP A 249 -16.97 -12.94 -12.09
N ILE A 250 -15.78 -12.91 -12.71
CA ILE A 250 -14.92 -14.08 -12.81
C ILE A 250 -14.26 -14.35 -11.45
N GLN A 251 -13.68 -13.31 -10.85
CA GLN A 251 -12.89 -13.45 -9.64
C GLN A 251 -13.74 -13.55 -8.38
N TRP A 252 -14.90 -12.88 -8.31
CA TRP A 252 -15.74 -12.82 -7.11
C TRP A 252 -17.12 -13.48 -7.31
N GLY A 253 -17.40 -13.99 -8.52
CA GLY A 253 -18.59 -14.77 -8.86
C GLY A 253 -19.68 -13.95 -9.56
N LYS A 254 -20.47 -14.65 -10.40
CA LYS A 254 -21.46 -14.07 -11.37
C LYS A 254 -22.59 -13.21 -10.79
N ASN A 255 -22.73 -13.13 -9.46
CA ASN A 255 -23.77 -12.33 -8.80
C ASN A 255 -23.17 -11.20 -7.94
N TYR A 256 -21.85 -11.05 -7.96
CA TYR A 256 -21.18 -10.01 -7.21
C TYR A 256 -21.07 -8.75 -8.09
N SER A 257 -21.98 -7.79 -7.88
CA SER A 257 -21.95 -6.51 -8.59
C SER A 257 -20.79 -5.67 -8.09
N TRP A 258 -19.63 -5.82 -8.72
CA TRP A 258 -18.45 -5.02 -8.40
C TRP A 258 -17.60 -4.74 -9.64
N TRP A 259 -17.08 -3.52 -9.71
CA TRP A 259 -16.13 -3.07 -10.71
C TRP A 259 -14.71 -3.16 -10.15
N ALA A 260 -13.79 -3.65 -10.98
CA ALA A 260 -12.39 -3.76 -10.66
C ALA A 260 -11.81 -2.40 -10.25
N GLY A 261 -11.26 -2.38 -9.04
CA GLY A 261 -10.64 -1.22 -8.42
C GLY A 261 -9.19 -1.48 -8.03
N PRO A 262 -8.41 -0.43 -7.80
CA PRO A 262 -7.06 -0.54 -7.26
C PRO A 262 -7.06 -1.16 -5.87
N HIS A 263 -5.94 -1.78 -5.49
CA HIS A 263 -5.74 -2.38 -4.17
C HIS A 263 -4.52 -1.85 -3.44
N ASP A 264 -3.46 -1.45 -4.13
CA ASP A 264 -2.27 -0.89 -3.48
C ASP A 264 -1.62 0.18 -4.37
N LEU A 265 -0.84 1.04 -3.73
CA LEU A 265 0.10 1.95 -4.38
C LEU A 265 1.47 1.69 -3.77
N VAL A 266 2.43 1.31 -4.60
CA VAL A 266 3.75 0.86 -4.15
C VAL A 266 4.83 1.66 -4.87
N PRO A 267 5.58 2.51 -4.14
CA PRO A 267 6.71 3.21 -4.71
C PRO A 267 7.74 2.30 -5.36
N VAL A 268 8.31 2.72 -6.49
CA VAL A 268 9.46 2.05 -7.10
C VAL A 268 10.74 2.64 -6.50
N PRO A 269 11.62 1.83 -5.87
CA PRO A 269 12.84 2.34 -5.24
C PRO A 269 13.70 3.18 -6.20
N ASN A 270 14.11 4.36 -5.73
CA ASN A 270 14.93 5.36 -6.43
C ASN A 270 14.36 5.85 -7.77
N GLN A 271 13.05 5.73 -7.99
CA GLN A 271 12.38 6.17 -9.22
C GLN A 271 11.16 7.03 -8.90
N ARG A 272 10.88 8.02 -9.75
CA ARG A 272 9.68 8.87 -9.71
C ARG A 272 8.46 8.15 -10.30
N LYS A 273 8.21 6.95 -9.79
CA LYS A 273 7.17 6.02 -10.27
C LYS A 273 6.61 5.23 -9.11
N PHE A 274 5.38 4.76 -9.28
CA PHE A 274 4.82 3.75 -8.41
C PHE A 274 4.09 2.70 -9.24
N LEU A 275 3.95 1.53 -8.65
CA LEU A 275 3.13 0.45 -9.17
C LEU A 275 1.78 0.48 -8.47
N MET A 276 0.73 0.18 -9.23
CA MET A 276 -0.62 0.03 -8.72
C MET A 276 -1.07 -1.41 -8.99
N SER A 277 -1.43 -2.15 -7.95
CA SER A 277 -2.23 -3.35 -8.16
C SER A 277 -3.69 -2.97 -8.24
N ASP A 278 -4.44 -3.70 -9.05
CA ASP A 278 -5.90 -3.70 -9.03
C ASP A 278 -6.41 -5.14 -8.91
N ASP A 279 -7.72 -5.27 -8.90
CA ASP A 279 -8.40 -6.56 -8.86
C ASP A 279 -8.04 -7.49 -10.06
N ARG A 280 -7.41 -6.99 -11.12
CA ARG A 280 -7.21 -7.69 -12.40
C ARG A 280 -5.73 -7.91 -12.73
N GLY A 281 -4.83 -7.08 -12.20
CA GLY A 281 -3.41 -7.13 -12.46
C GLY A 281 -2.64 -5.96 -11.89
N LEU A 282 -1.65 -5.49 -12.67
CA LEU A 282 -0.64 -4.53 -12.23
C LEU A 282 -0.41 -3.44 -13.26
N HIS A 283 -0.13 -2.23 -12.80
CA HIS A 283 0.15 -1.08 -13.65
C HIS A 283 1.36 -0.31 -13.14
N GLU A 284 2.22 0.14 -14.04
CA GLU A 284 3.30 1.09 -13.74
C GLU A 284 2.83 2.50 -14.10
N PHE A 285 2.84 3.41 -13.13
CA PHE A 285 2.55 4.81 -13.33
C PHE A 285 3.82 5.66 -13.19
N ASP A 286 4.06 6.50 -14.18
CA ASP A 286 5.16 7.45 -14.22
C ASP A 286 4.68 8.84 -13.85
N ILE A 287 5.19 9.37 -12.74
CA ILE A 287 4.71 10.62 -12.14
C ILE A 287 5.10 11.82 -12.99
N GLU A 288 6.29 11.80 -13.57
CA GLU A 288 6.82 12.93 -14.33
C GLU A 288 6.04 13.13 -15.64
N SER A 289 5.67 12.06 -16.32
CA SER A 289 4.87 12.11 -17.53
C SER A 289 3.36 12.09 -17.28
N GLY A 290 2.92 11.72 -16.08
CA GLY A 290 1.51 11.59 -15.71
C GLY A 290 0.81 10.49 -16.50
N ARG A 291 1.45 9.33 -16.68
CA ARG A 291 0.96 8.27 -17.57
C ARG A 291 1.18 6.88 -16.99
N PHE A 292 0.23 5.99 -17.28
CA PHE A 292 0.48 4.55 -17.24
C PHE A 292 1.39 4.18 -18.40
N ILE A 293 2.52 3.52 -18.10
CA ILE A 293 3.58 3.25 -19.09
C ILE A 293 3.89 1.77 -19.29
N ALA A 294 3.36 0.89 -18.44
CA ALA A 294 3.42 -0.55 -18.58
C ALA A 294 2.31 -1.19 -17.75
N ASP A 295 1.91 -2.41 -18.11
CA ASP A 295 0.97 -3.22 -17.35
C ASP A 295 1.42 -4.69 -17.26
N ASN A 296 0.84 -5.42 -16.31
CA ASN A 296 0.84 -6.87 -16.18
C ASN A 296 2.22 -7.53 -16.38
N GLU A 297 2.36 -8.35 -17.44
CA GLU A 297 3.58 -9.10 -17.73
C GLU A 297 4.82 -8.20 -17.84
N GLU A 298 4.65 -6.99 -18.37
CA GLU A 298 5.75 -6.05 -18.46
C GLU A 298 6.17 -5.54 -17.08
N VAL A 299 5.22 -5.25 -16.20
CA VAL A 299 5.49 -4.86 -14.81
C VAL A 299 6.17 -6.01 -14.07
N ILE A 300 5.67 -7.24 -14.20
CA ILE A 300 6.28 -8.44 -13.59
C ILE A 300 7.72 -8.63 -14.09
N ARG A 301 7.94 -8.54 -15.40
CA ARG A 301 9.26 -8.69 -16.02
C ARG A 301 10.26 -7.64 -15.52
N ARG A 302 9.80 -6.39 -15.32
CA ARG A 302 10.65 -5.28 -14.86
C ARG A 302 10.95 -5.33 -13.36
N TYR A 303 9.95 -5.63 -12.53
CA TYR A 303 10.03 -5.38 -11.08
C TYR A 303 9.84 -6.62 -10.20
N MET A 304 9.19 -7.67 -10.69
CA MET A 304 8.76 -8.81 -9.86
C MET A 304 9.22 -10.15 -10.44
N LYS A 305 10.48 -10.23 -10.88
CA LYS A 305 11.07 -11.48 -11.38
C LYS A 305 11.02 -12.56 -10.29
N GLY A 306 10.42 -13.70 -10.60
CA GLY A 306 10.20 -14.80 -9.65
C GLY A 306 8.85 -14.73 -8.92
N PHE A 307 7.94 -13.85 -9.35
CA PHE A 307 6.54 -13.89 -8.95
C PHE A 307 5.91 -15.22 -9.37
N GLU A 308 5.16 -15.83 -8.45
CA GLU A 308 4.35 -17.01 -8.71
C GLU A 308 2.95 -16.78 -8.15
N VAL A 309 1.94 -17.27 -8.86
CA VAL A 309 0.56 -17.20 -8.39
C VAL A 309 0.37 -18.00 -7.09
N THR A 310 -0.54 -17.54 -6.24
CA THR A 310 -0.89 -18.26 -5.01
C THR A 310 -1.75 -19.50 -5.30
N THR A 311 -2.57 -19.45 -6.34
CA THR A 311 -3.45 -20.54 -6.79
C THR A 311 -3.36 -20.68 -8.30
N ASP A 312 -3.29 -21.92 -8.81
CA ASP A 312 -3.08 -22.19 -10.25
C ASP A 312 -4.38 -22.07 -11.09
N GLU A 313 -5.55 -21.99 -10.46
CA GLU A 313 -6.87 -21.99 -11.11
C GLU A 313 -7.50 -20.60 -11.22
N ARG A 314 -6.73 -19.60 -11.66
CA ARG A 314 -7.19 -18.20 -11.73
C ARG A 314 -7.79 -17.86 -13.09
N HIS A 315 -8.84 -18.57 -13.46
CA HIS A 315 -9.50 -18.41 -14.75
C HIS A 315 -11.00 -18.66 -14.67
N GLY A 316 -11.76 -18.15 -15.63
CA GLY A 316 -13.20 -18.41 -15.71
C GLY A 316 -13.85 -17.77 -16.93
N TYR A 317 -15.19 -17.75 -16.93
CA TYR A 317 -15.97 -17.22 -18.03
C TYR A 317 -16.64 -15.91 -17.62
N ASN A 318 -16.40 -14.84 -18.38
CA ASN A 318 -17.04 -13.54 -18.19
C ASN A 318 -18.55 -13.58 -18.53
N ARG A 319 -19.25 -12.44 -18.34
CA ARG A 319 -20.69 -12.31 -18.63
C ARG A 319 -21.06 -12.64 -20.08
N ASP A 320 -20.18 -12.36 -21.03
CA ASP A 320 -20.37 -12.64 -22.45
C ASP A 320 -20.03 -14.10 -22.82
N GLY A 321 -19.62 -14.92 -21.85
CA GLY A 321 -19.22 -16.31 -22.06
C GLY A 321 -17.81 -16.49 -22.63
N GLY A 322 -17.00 -15.44 -22.64
CA GLY A 322 -15.58 -15.50 -23.01
C GLY A 322 -14.74 -16.06 -21.87
N PHE A 323 -13.83 -16.99 -22.19
CA PHE A 323 -12.84 -17.50 -21.24
C PHE A 323 -11.73 -16.48 -21.00
N GLU A 324 -11.37 -16.25 -19.74
CA GLU A 324 -10.29 -15.35 -19.34
C GLU A 324 -9.35 -16.02 -18.33
N ASP A 325 -8.05 -15.78 -18.51
CA ASP A 325 -6.99 -16.18 -17.59
C ASP A 325 -6.47 -14.94 -16.85
N LEU A 326 -6.48 -14.99 -15.52
CA LEU A 326 -6.27 -13.87 -14.59
C LEU A 326 -5.22 -14.20 -13.52
N PRO A 327 -4.01 -14.63 -13.90
CA PRO A 327 -3.00 -15.06 -12.93
C PRO A 327 -2.58 -13.94 -11.97
N LEU A 328 -2.68 -12.67 -12.40
CA LEU A 328 -2.27 -11.50 -11.63
C LEU A 328 -3.40 -10.87 -10.80
N SER A 329 -4.64 -11.36 -10.89
CA SER A 329 -5.78 -10.75 -10.21
C SER A 329 -5.63 -10.77 -8.68
N ASP A 330 -6.41 -9.95 -7.98
CA ASP A 330 -6.51 -9.93 -6.52
C ASP A 330 -5.15 -9.87 -5.79
N LEU A 331 -4.18 -9.15 -6.36
CA LEU A 331 -2.94 -8.83 -5.65
C LEU A 331 -3.22 -7.74 -4.61
N LYS A 332 -3.65 -8.18 -3.42
CA LYS A 332 -4.12 -7.29 -2.35
C LYS A 332 -3.02 -6.36 -1.84
N SER A 333 -1.78 -6.82 -1.77
CA SER A 333 -0.65 -5.97 -1.41
C SER A 333 0.68 -6.46 -1.95
N PHE A 334 1.63 -5.53 -2.12
CA PHE A 334 3.03 -5.85 -2.38
C PHE A 334 3.97 -4.73 -1.93
N SER A 335 5.26 -5.04 -1.84
CA SER A 335 6.27 -4.06 -1.42
C SER A 335 7.62 -4.42 -2.04
N LEU A 336 8.27 -3.43 -2.66
CA LEU A 336 9.55 -3.58 -3.35
C LEU A 336 10.71 -3.13 -2.44
N ALA A 337 11.80 -3.87 -2.44
CA ALA A 337 13.06 -3.47 -1.82
C ALA A 337 14.10 -3.10 -2.92
N PRO A 338 15.07 -2.21 -2.61
CA PRO A 338 16.10 -1.78 -3.55
C PRO A 338 17.07 -2.90 -3.96
N ASP A 339 17.16 -3.97 -3.17
CA ASP A 339 17.95 -5.17 -3.50
C ASP A 339 17.28 -6.06 -4.56
N GLY A 340 16.12 -5.64 -5.09
CA GLY A 340 15.29 -6.39 -6.03
C GLY A 340 14.47 -7.51 -5.38
N SER A 341 14.52 -7.67 -4.06
CA SER A 341 13.58 -8.51 -3.34
C SER A 341 12.23 -7.83 -3.25
N PHE A 342 11.17 -8.62 -3.14
CA PHE A 342 9.84 -8.09 -2.90
C PHE A 342 9.01 -9.05 -2.08
N ILE A 343 7.99 -8.50 -1.44
CA ILE A 343 6.97 -9.29 -0.76
C ILE A 343 5.61 -8.99 -1.39
N TYR A 344 4.71 -9.96 -1.36
CA TYR A 344 3.35 -9.78 -1.82
C TYR A 344 2.36 -10.71 -1.12
N VAL A 345 1.11 -10.28 -1.12
CA VAL A 345 -0.05 -11.04 -0.67
C VAL A 345 -1.03 -11.01 -1.82
N GLN A 346 -1.31 -12.20 -2.35
CA GLN A 346 -2.35 -12.42 -3.34
C GLN A 346 -3.44 -13.25 -2.69
N ALA A 347 -4.71 -12.87 -2.89
CA ALA A 347 -5.82 -13.60 -2.32
C ALA A 347 -5.89 -15.03 -2.86
N LEU A 348 -6.59 -15.91 -2.16
CA LEU A 348 -7.01 -17.17 -2.76
C LEU A 348 -8.03 -16.90 -3.88
N TRP A 349 -8.14 -17.81 -4.85
CA TRP A 349 -9.11 -17.65 -5.92
C TRP A 349 -10.53 -17.61 -5.35
N GLN A 350 -11.32 -16.60 -5.73
CA GLN A 350 -12.67 -16.38 -5.22
C GLN A 350 -12.77 -16.09 -3.72
N GLU A 351 -11.68 -15.61 -3.13
CA GLU A 351 -11.61 -15.14 -1.75
C GLU A 351 -11.03 -13.72 -1.70
N PHE A 352 -11.20 -13.04 -0.56
CA PHE A 352 -10.80 -11.63 -0.41
C PHE A 352 -9.40 -11.43 0.18
N ARG A 353 -8.81 -12.48 0.76
CA ARG A 353 -7.59 -12.41 1.57
C ARG A 353 -6.64 -13.56 1.20
N GLY A 354 -5.34 -13.37 1.47
CA GLY A 354 -4.32 -14.40 1.26
C GLY A 354 -4.09 -15.24 2.52
N MET A 355 -3.45 -16.40 2.38
CA MET A 355 -3.15 -17.32 3.50
C MET A 355 -1.66 -17.39 3.87
N HIS A 356 -0.86 -16.51 3.29
CA HIS A 356 0.57 -16.36 3.56
C HIS A 356 1.09 -15.06 2.94
N THR A 357 2.28 -14.66 3.37
CA THR A 357 3.09 -13.66 2.65
C THR A 357 4.08 -14.39 1.74
N SER A 358 4.12 -14.03 0.47
CA SER A 358 5.14 -14.51 -0.46
C SER A 358 6.31 -13.55 -0.44
N LEU A 359 7.50 -14.03 -0.08
CA LEU A 359 8.77 -13.32 -0.15
C LEU A 359 9.57 -13.84 -1.34
N VAL A 360 9.96 -12.97 -2.24
CA VAL A 360 10.83 -13.31 -3.37
C VAL A 360 12.19 -12.66 -3.16
N THR A 361 13.23 -13.49 -3.13
CA THR A 361 14.62 -13.03 -3.02
C THR A 361 15.44 -13.67 -4.12
N ARG A 362 16.20 -12.86 -4.87
CA ARG A 362 17.00 -13.34 -6.02
C ARG A 362 16.19 -14.17 -7.03
N GLY A 363 14.92 -13.81 -7.21
CA GLY A 363 14.00 -14.50 -8.12
C GLY A 363 13.48 -15.86 -7.63
N LEU A 364 13.71 -16.22 -6.38
CA LEU A 364 13.16 -17.42 -5.75
C LEU A 364 12.11 -17.05 -4.72
N ARG A 365 10.93 -17.65 -4.83
CA ARG A 365 9.81 -17.45 -3.91
C ARG A 365 9.92 -18.33 -2.68
N HIS A 366 9.59 -17.76 -1.54
CA HIS A 366 9.44 -18.39 -0.25
C HIS A 366 8.13 -17.94 0.38
N MET A 367 7.35 -18.87 0.91
CA MET A 367 6.14 -18.55 1.67
C MET A 367 6.48 -18.46 3.16
N ILE A 368 6.12 -17.33 3.79
CA ILE A 368 6.22 -17.06 5.23
C ILE A 368 4.83 -16.73 5.77
N ASN A 369 4.63 -16.76 7.10
CA ASN A 369 3.31 -16.55 7.72
C ASN A 369 2.24 -17.51 7.18
N LYS A 370 2.59 -18.78 6.97
CA LYS A 370 1.67 -19.77 6.40
C LYS A 370 0.50 -20.04 7.35
N GLY A 371 -0.71 -20.00 6.82
CA GLY A 371 -1.95 -20.23 7.57
C GLY A 371 -2.52 -18.99 8.25
N ASP A 372 -1.83 -17.85 8.17
CA ASP A 372 -2.37 -16.57 8.60
C ASP A 372 -3.20 -15.96 7.49
N GLU A 373 -4.39 -15.46 7.82
CA GLU A 373 -5.21 -14.68 6.91
C GLU A 373 -4.70 -13.24 6.84
N ILE A 374 -4.30 -12.79 5.65
CA ILE A 374 -3.54 -11.56 5.47
C ILE A 374 -4.11 -10.75 4.30
N TYR A 375 -4.24 -9.45 4.50
CA TYR A 375 -4.49 -8.49 3.43
C TYR A 375 -3.23 -7.70 3.06
N ARG A 376 -2.48 -7.23 4.06
CA ARG A 376 -1.28 -6.39 3.92
C ARG A 376 -0.04 -6.98 4.61
N SER A 377 1.04 -7.07 3.83
CA SER A 377 2.40 -7.20 4.33
C SER A 377 3.29 -6.19 3.62
N ARG A 378 4.08 -5.44 4.38
CA ARG A 378 5.00 -4.41 3.85
C ARG A 378 6.38 -4.58 4.49
N TRP A 379 7.41 -4.14 3.79
CA TRP A 379 8.70 -3.98 4.43
C TRP A 379 8.60 -2.96 5.56
N PHE A 380 9.27 -3.24 6.68
CA PHE A 380 9.31 -2.34 7.82
C PHE A 380 10.47 -1.34 7.67
N GLY A 381 10.31 -0.38 6.77
CA GLY A 381 11.31 0.65 6.49
C GLY A 381 10.89 1.64 5.41
N ASP A 382 11.66 2.73 5.30
CA ASP A 382 11.55 3.70 4.22
C ASP A 382 11.91 3.08 2.87
N VAL A 383 11.16 3.42 1.81
CA VAL A 383 11.51 3.07 0.43
C VAL A 383 12.59 4.02 -0.08
N ASP A 384 13.72 3.48 -0.54
CA ASP A 384 14.83 4.29 -1.08
C ASP A 384 14.31 5.27 -2.14
N GLY A 385 14.67 6.56 -2.02
CA GLY A 385 14.19 7.63 -2.90
C GLY A 385 12.74 8.09 -2.66
N TRP A 386 12.09 7.55 -1.63
CA TRP A 386 10.72 7.85 -1.20
C TRP A 386 10.65 8.03 0.31
N PRO A 387 11.30 9.08 0.85
CA PRO A 387 11.31 9.31 2.30
C PRO A 387 9.89 9.59 2.82
N LYS A 388 9.59 9.10 4.02
CA LYS A 388 8.41 9.54 4.76
C LYS A 388 8.44 11.04 5.10
N PRO A 389 7.27 11.65 5.33
CA PRO A 389 7.22 13.07 5.68
C PRO A 389 8.02 13.33 6.95
N LYS A 390 8.65 14.50 7.01
CA LYS A 390 9.30 14.95 8.24
C LYS A 390 8.25 15.29 9.29
N GLU A 391 8.45 14.79 10.51
CA GLU A 391 7.63 15.12 11.68
C GLU A 391 7.70 16.60 12.04
#